data_AF-A0A4Y8CPY2-F1
#
_entry.id   AF-A0A4Y8CPY2-F1
#
_cell.length_a   1.000
_cell.length_b   1.000
_cell.length_c   1.000
_cell.angle_alpha   90.00
_cell.angle_beta   90.00
_cell.angle_gamma   90.00
#
_symmetry.space_group_name_H-M   'P 1'
#
loop_
_entity.id
_entity.type
_entity.pdbx_description
1 polymer ?
#
loop_
_entity_poly.entity_id
_entity_poly.type
_entity_poly.pdbx_seq_one_letter_code
_entity_poly.pdbx_strand_id
1 'polypeptide(L)' 'QEQDRIYLQTLFKKDLNENEKEWLKTKFEEQKALEKAILEAKTYAKKASKAIEKYDNNKLNDIIKAMIDREF' A
#
# COMPACT_ATOMS: atom_id res chain seq x y z
N GLN A 1 -0.56 -8.58 -20.21
CA GLN A 1 0.08 -9.12 -18.98
C GLN A 1 1.60 -9.21 -19.11
N GLU A 2 2.18 -10.02 -20.00
CA GLU A 2 3.66 -10.09 -20.10
C GLU A 2 4.28 -8.80 -20.64
N GLN A 3 3.69 -8.20 -21.67
CA GLN A 3 4.14 -6.93 -22.21
C GLN A 3 4.03 -5.78 -21.19
N ASP A 4 2.99 -5.76 -20.34
CA ASP A 4 2.85 -4.77 -19.28
C ASP A 4 3.95 -4.92 -18.21
N ARG A 5 4.35 -6.16 -17.90
CA ARG A 5 5.47 -6.42 -16.98
C ARG A 5 6.80 -5.94 -17.55
N ILE A 6 7.06 -6.26 -18.82
CA ILE A 6 8.27 -5.78 -19.52
C ILE A 6 8.26 -4.26 -19.57
N TYR A 7 7.14 -3.63 -19.92
CA TYR A 7 7.04 -2.18 -19.98
C TYR A 7 7.27 -1.53 -18.60
N LEU A 8 6.65 -2.04 -17.53
CA LEU A 8 6.87 -1.57 -16.16
C LEU A 8 8.36 -1.62 -15.77
N GLN A 9 9.10 -2.64 -16.17
CA GLN A 9 10.54 -2.73 -15.90
C GLN A 9 11.32 -1.59 -16.57
N THR A 10 10.90 -1.12 -17.75
CA THR A 10 11.54 0.00 -18.44
C THR A 10 11.31 1.35 -17.74
N LEU A 11 10.28 1.44 -16.89
CA LEU A 11 9.94 2.64 -16.12
C LEU A 11 10.74 2.77 -14.81
N PHE A 12 11.52 1.75 -14.44
CA PHE A 12 12.25 1.73 -13.17
C PHE A 12 13.34 2.82 -13.11
N LYS A 13 13.33 3.63 -12.04
CA LYS A 13 14.27 4.74 -11.80
C LYS A 13 14.33 5.80 -12.92
N LYS A 14 13.34 5.82 -13.80
CA LYS A 14 13.22 6.79 -14.87
C LYS A 14 12.42 8.00 -14.39
N ASP A 15 12.78 9.20 -14.84
CA ASP A 15 11.90 10.36 -14.77
C ASP A 15 10.74 10.16 -15.74
N LEU A 16 9.55 9.93 -15.18
CA LEU A 16 8.36 9.60 -15.96
C LEU A 16 7.75 10.86 -16.59
N ASN A 17 7.40 10.75 -17.87
CA ASN A 17 6.54 11.74 -18.49
C ASN A 17 5.07 11.55 -18.07
N GLU A 18 4.19 12.48 -18.47
CA GLU A 18 2.78 12.44 -18.05
C GLU A 18 2.03 11.20 -18.56
N ASN A 19 2.30 10.74 -19.79
CA ASN A 19 1.66 9.53 -20.33
C ASN A 19 2.09 8.27 -19.55
N GLU A 20 3.35 8.19 -19.12
CA GLU A 20 3.86 7.09 -18.32
C GLU A 20 3.28 7.08 -16.91
N LYS A 21 3.11 8.27 -16.30
CA LYS A 21 2.42 8.42 -15.01
C LYS A 21 0.95 8.02 -15.12
N GLU A 22 0.27 8.44 -16.19
CA GLU A 22 -1.12 8.08 -16.45
C GLU A 22 -1.27 6.57 -16.64
N TRP A 23 -0.39 5.97 -17.46
CA TRP A 23 -0.36 4.52 -17.64
C TRP A 23 -0.20 3.76 -16.32
N LEU A 24 0.70 4.20 -15.44
CA LEU A 24 0.87 3.60 -14.11
C LEU A 24 -0.41 3.71 -13.26
N LYS A 25 -1.06 4.87 -13.24
CA LYS A 25 -2.32 5.07 -12.49
C LYS A 25 -3.40 4.13 -13.00
N THR A 26 -3.59 4.05 -14.31
CA THR A 26 -4.55 3.12 -14.92
C THR A 26 -4.24 1.67 -14.54
N LYS A 27 -2.97 1.26 -14.57
CA LYS A 27 -2.58 -0.09 -14.13
C LYS A 27 -2.79 -0.34 -12.64
N PHE A 28 -2.63 0.67 -11.78
CA PHE A 28 -2.96 0.56 -10.37
C PHE A 28 -4.46 0.36 -10.15
N GLU A 29 -5.31 1.11 -10.86
CA GLU A 29 -6.77 0.96 -10.80
C GLU A 29 -7.23 -0.39 -11.33
N GLU A 30 -6.77 -0.80 -12.53
CA GLU A 30 -7.09 -2.10 -13.14
C GLU A 30 -6.75 -3.27 -12.21
N GLN A 31 -5.62 -3.19 -11.51
CA GLN A 31 -5.15 -4.23 -10.61
C GLN A 31 -5.64 -4.07 -9.17
N LYS A 32 -6.41 -3.02 -8.87
CA LYS A 32 -6.82 -2.65 -7.50
C LYS A 32 -5.63 -2.60 -6.54
N ALA A 33 -4.51 -2.05 -7.02
CA ALA A 33 -3.23 -2.11 -6.33
C ALA A 33 -3.29 -1.29 -5.03
N LEU A 34 -4.00 -0.15 -5.04
CA LEU A 34 -4.18 0.70 -3.87
C LEU A 34 -5.00 -0.02 -2.80
N GLU A 35 -6.12 -0.63 -3.16
CA GLU A 35 -6.99 -1.35 -2.22
C GLU A 35 -6.27 -2.56 -1.61
N LYS A 36 -5.47 -3.28 -2.42
CA LYS A 36 -4.63 -4.39 -1.94
C LYS A 36 -3.58 -3.90 -0.93
N ALA A 37 -2.89 -2.79 -1.23
CA ALA A 37 -1.90 -2.21 -0.33
C ALA A 37 -2.54 -1.73 0.99
N ILE A 38 -3.72 -1.10 0.92
CA ILE A 38 -4.49 -0.68 2.10
C ILE A 38 -4.89 -1.89 2.95
N LEU A 39 -5.41 -2.95 2.31
CA LEU A 39 -5.81 -4.17 3.01
C LEU A 39 -4.59 -4.84 3.69
N GLU A 40 -3.45 -4.86 3.02
CA GLU A 40 -2.21 -5.40 3.56
C GLU A 40 -1.73 -4.58 4.76
N ALA A 41 -1.71 -3.25 4.65
CA ALA A 41 -1.38 -2.35 5.77
C ALA A 41 -2.31 -2.58 6.97
N LYS A 42 -3.62 -2.66 6.76
CA LYS A 42 -4.62 -2.96 7.82
C LYS A 42 -4.41 -4.35 8.42
N THR A 43 -4.00 -5.33 7.61
CA THR A 43 -3.68 -6.68 8.09
C THR A 43 -2.48 -6.67 9.02
N TYR A 44 -1.41 -5.95 8.66
CA TYR A 44 -0.25 -5.79 9.53
C TYR A 44 -0.58 -5.02 10.81
N ALA A 45 -1.40 -3.97 10.74
CA ALA A 45 -1.84 -3.24 11.92
C ALA A 45 -2.62 -4.15 12.91
N LYS A 46 -3.52 -5.01 12.41
CA LYS A 46 -4.21 -6.01 13.24
C LYS A 46 -3.25 -7.02 13.87
N LYS A 47 -2.24 -7.50 13.12
CA LYS A 47 -1.21 -8.39 13.65
C LYS A 47 -0.42 -7.71 14.77
N ALA A 48 -0.04 -6.44 14.57
CA ALA A 48 0.66 -5.65 15.59
C ALA A 48 -0.20 -5.46 16.84
N SER A 49 -1.48 -5.10 16.67
CA SER A 49 -2.43 -4.95 17.78
C SER A 49 -2.51 -6.22 18.64
N LYS A 50 -2.59 -7.39 18.00
CA LYS A 50 -2.63 -8.67 18.71
C LYS A 50 -1.31 -9.01 19.41
N ALA A 51 -0.18 -8.68 18.79
CA ALA A 51 1.14 -8.95 19.37
C ALA A 51 1.38 -8.13 20.64
N ILE A 52 0.82 -6.92 20.72
CA ILE A 52 1.01 -6.02 21.85
C ILE A 52 -0.15 -6.00 22.86
N GLU A 53 -1.21 -6.78 22.64
CA GLU A 53 -2.45 -6.78 23.45
C GLU A 53 -2.21 -6.97 24.96
N LYS A 54 -1.18 -7.75 25.33
CA LYS A 54 -0.82 -8.01 26.73
C LYS A 54 0.05 -6.93 27.37
N TYR A 55 0.49 -5.95 26.59
CA TYR A 55 1.37 -4.88 27.05
C TYR A 55 0.54 -3.61 27.21
N ASP A 56 0.60 -3.00 28.39
CA ASP A 56 -0.05 -1.73 28.65
C ASP A 56 0.76 -0.57 28.05
N ASN A 57 0.78 -0.49 26.71
CA ASN A 57 1.48 0.56 25.97
C ASN A 57 0.50 1.35 25.11
N ASN A 58 -0.11 2.36 25.73
CA ASN A 58 -1.11 3.22 25.10
C ASN A 58 -0.57 3.97 23.87
N LYS A 59 0.70 4.39 23.87
CA LYS A 59 1.30 5.07 22.70
C LYS A 59 1.35 4.17 21.47
N LEU A 60 1.74 2.90 21.65
CA LEU A 60 1.75 1.94 20.53
C LEU A 60 0.33 1.61 20.06
N ASN A 61 -0.62 1.50 20.98
CA ASN A 61 -2.03 1.29 20.66
C ASN A 61 -2.59 2.44 19.80
N ASP A 62 -2.27 3.69 20.14
CA ASP A 62 -2.75 4.86 19.40
C ASP A 62 -2.19 4.92 17.98
N ILE A 63 -0.90 4.59 17.80
CA ILE A 63 -0.27 4.51 16.47
C ILE A 63 -0.97 3.43 15.62
N ILE A 64 -1.21 2.25 16.18
CA ILE A 64 -1.83 1.14 15.45
C ILE A 64 -3.29 1.46 15.10
N LYS A 65 -4.04 2.10 16.00
CA LYS A 65 -5.41 2.58 15.71
C LYS A 65 -5.42 3.58 14.57
N ALA A 66 -4.53 4.58 14.62
CA ALA A 66 -4.39 5.56 13.53
C ALA A 66 -4.08 4.91 12.17
N MET A 67 -3.32 3.79 12.14
CA MET A 67 -3.08 3.03 10.92
C MET A 67 -4.32 2.28 10.41
N ILE A 68 -5.17 1.77 11.31
CA ILE A 68 -6.40 1.03 10.94
C ILE A 68 -7.47 1.99 10.44
N ASP A 69 -7.62 3.13 11.11
CA ASP A 69 -8.69 4.10 10.91
C ASP A 69 -8.38 5.09 9.79
N ARG A 70 -7.16 5.07 9.24
CA ARG A 70 -6.79 5.95 8.13
C ARG A 70 -7.67 5.69 6.91
N GLU A 71 -8.31 6.77 6.45
CA GLU A 71 -8.92 6.86 5.12
C GLU A 71 -7.82 7.23 4.10
N PHE A 72 -7.85 6.56 2.95
CA PHE A 72 -6.86 6.66 1.88
C PHE A 72 -7.53 7.18 0.61
#